data_AF-A0A7W2EK22-F1
#
_entry.id   AF-A0A7W2EK22-F1
#
_cell.length_a   1.000
_cell.length_b   1.000
_cell.length_c   1.000
_cell.angle_alpha   90.00
_cell.angle_beta   90.00
_cell.angle_gamma   90.00
#
_symmetry.space_group_name_H-M   'P 1'
#
loop_
_entity.id
_entity.type
_entity.pdbx_description
1 polymer ?
#
loop_
_entity_poly.entity_id
_entity_poly.type
_entity_poly.pdbx_seq_one_letter_code
_entity_poly.pdbx_strand_id
1 'polypeptide(L)'
;MSTRISALSRLVLLTGLALWLSIAVFNNLTDPGTNRQLLGHMLSMDLLRAEPVLGNGLAWHAWPVEHVPTLLYAVAAVQVTVASALWLAALLFARAGWSGKQRQLRQARSAGVLALSGFLLLWLWFACGGLWFGYWIKQGAVQSVHLTMILIALGALLYVQSAPVAEAPLHSA
;
A
#
# COMPACT_ATOMS: atom_id res chain seq x y z
N MET A 1 -20.86 9.34 17.29
CA MET A 1 -20.71 8.09 16.51
C MET A 1 -20.31 6.96 17.45
N SER A 2 -21.17 5.95 17.64
CA SER A 2 -20.91 4.80 18.51
C SER A 2 -19.57 4.12 18.19
N THR A 3 -18.84 3.68 19.23
CA THR A 3 -17.58 2.91 19.13
C THR A 3 -17.68 1.79 18.11
N ARG A 4 -18.85 1.14 18.04
CA ARG A 4 -19.12 0.01 17.15
C ARG A 4 -19.07 0.44 15.68
N ILE A 5 -19.79 1.51 15.33
CA ILE A 5 -19.84 2.02 13.96
C ILE A 5 -18.44 2.48 13.53
N SER A 6 -17.73 3.18 14.43
CA SER A 6 -16.37 3.67 14.18
C SER A 6 -15.38 2.53 13.91
N ALA A 7 -15.55 1.40 14.60
CA ALA A 7 -14.74 0.21 14.41
C ALA A 7 -15.11 -0.53 13.11
N LEU A 8 -16.40 -0.72 12.84
CA LEU A 8 -16.89 -1.44 11.66
C LEU A 8 -16.52 -0.73 10.35
N SER A 9 -16.59 0.61 10.31
CA SER A 9 -16.21 1.36 9.11
C SER A 9 -14.71 1.22 8.79
N ARG A 10 -13.84 1.24 9.82
CA ARG A 10 -12.39 1.01 9.68
C ARG A 10 -12.06 -0.44 9.35
N LEU A 11 -12.85 -1.39 9.87
CA LEU A 11 -12.77 -2.80 9.49
C LEU A 11 -12.97 -2.97 7.98
N VAL A 12 -14.04 -2.39 7.42
CA VAL A 12 -14.33 -2.47 5.98
C VAL A 12 -13.16 -1.93 5.15
N LEU A 13 -12.66 -0.73 5.50
CA LEU A 13 -11.52 -0.13 4.82
C LEU A 13 -10.27 -1.01 4.86
N LEU A 14 -9.88 -1.48 6.05
CA LEU A 14 -8.65 -2.26 6.20
C LEU A 14 -8.76 -3.64 5.55
N THR A 15 -9.94 -4.24 5.58
CA THR A 15 -10.22 -5.51 4.91
C THR A 15 -10.11 -5.36 3.41
N GLY A 16 -10.67 -4.28 2.83
CA GLY A 16 -10.55 -3.98 1.41
C GLY A 16 -9.09 -3.83 0.96
N LEU A 17 -8.29 -3.07 1.72
CA LEU A 17 -6.85 -2.90 1.42
C LEU A 17 -6.05 -4.19 1.61
N ALA A 18 -6.35 -4.97 2.66
CA ALA A 18 -5.71 -6.26 2.91
C ALA A 18 -6.00 -7.26 1.78
N LEU A 19 -7.26 -7.34 1.33
CA LEU A 19 -7.69 -8.18 0.21
C LEU A 19 -7.00 -7.75 -1.09
N TRP A 20 -7.01 -6.45 -1.38
CA TRP A 20 -6.36 -5.91 -2.58
C TRP A 20 -4.87 -6.30 -2.64
N LEU A 21 -4.14 -6.12 -1.53
CA LEU A 21 -2.73 -6.46 -1.48
C LEU A 21 -2.49 -7.98 -1.51
N SER A 22 -3.39 -8.76 -0.91
CA SER A 22 -3.36 -10.22 -0.98
C SER A 22 -3.55 -10.72 -2.42
N ILE A 23 -4.43 -10.09 -3.20
CA ILE A 23 -4.61 -10.38 -4.63
C ILE A 23 -3.34 -10.01 -5.42
N ALA A 24 -2.70 -8.88 -5.11
CA ALA A 24 -1.44 -8.51 -5.75
C ALA A 24 -0.34 -9.55 -5.48
N VAL A 25 -0.22 -10.05 -4.24
CA VAL A 25 0.68 -11.16 -3.90
C VAL A 25 0.29 -12.43 -4.68
N PHE A 26 -0.99 -12.78 -4.69
CA PHE A 26 -1.47 -13.97 -5.39
C PHE A 26 -1.11 -13.94 -6.88
N ASN A 27 -1.34 -12.80 -7.54
CA ASN A 27 -0.97 -12.60 -8.94
C ASN A 27 0.53 -12.73 -9.17
N ASN A 28 1.36 -12.21 -8.26
CA ASN A 28 2.82 -12.38 -8.32
C ASN A 28 3.27 -13.85 -8.24
N LEU A 29 2.48 -14.71 -7.60
CA LEU A 29 2.78 -16.13 -7.46
C LEU A 29 2.22 -16.96 -8.62
N THR A 30 1.03 -16.63 -9.13
CA THR A 30 0.34 -17.39 -10.18
C THR A 30 0.70 -16.94 -11.60
N ASP A 31 1.03 -15.67 -11.78
CA ASP A 31 1.54 -15.09 -13.03
C ASP A 31 2.76 -14.19 -12.74
N PRO A 32 3.92 -14.77 -12.40
CA PRO A 32 5.12 -13.99 -12.20
C PRO A 32 5.63 -13.37 -13.52
N GLY A 33 5.21 -13.86 -14.69
CA GLY A 33 5.70 -13.42 -15.99
C GLY A 33 5.46 -11.93 -16.23
N THR A 34 4.24 -11.47 -15.92
CA THR A 34 3.84 -10.06 -16.07
C THR A 34 4.76 -9.11 -15.31
N ASN A 35 4.95 -9.33 -14.00
CA ASN A 35 5.78 -8.42 -13.19
C ASN A 35 7.28 -8.66 -13.39
N ARG A 36 7.72 -9.85 -13.81
CA ARG A 36 9.12 -10.06 -14.25
C ARG A 36 9.45 -9.23 -15.48
N GLN A 37 8.53 -9.14 -16.45
CA GLN A 37 8.73 -8.32 -17.64
C GLN A 37 8.80 -6.82 -17.29
N LEU A 38 7.88 -6.32 -16.47
CA LEU A 38 7.89 -4.92 -16.02
C LEU A 38 9.16 -4.57 -15.23
N LEU A 39 9.61 -5.45 -14.33
CA LEU A 39 10.87 -5.29 -13.61
C LEU A 39 12.08 -5.40 -14.54
N GLY A 40 12.04 -6.26 -15.56
CA GLY A 40 13.09 -6.37 -16.56
C GLY A 40 13.29 -5.08 -17.34
N HIS A 41 12.19 -4.47 -17.80
CA HIS A 41 12.23 -3.16 -18.45
C HIS A 41 12.77 -2.07 -17.51
N MET A 42 12.34 -2.09 -16.25
CA MET A 42 12.81 -1.16 -15.23
C MET A 42 14.31 -1.28 -14.95
N LEU A 43 14.80 -2.49 -14.63
CA LEU A 43 16.20 -2.71 -14.26
C LEU A 43 17.13 -2.49 -15.47
N SER A 44 16.76 -3.02 -16.64
CA SER A 44 17.56 -2.83 -17.84
C SER A 44 17.55 -1.40 -18.37
N MET A 45 16.49 -0.63 -18.06
CA MET A 45 16.20 0.69 -18.61
C MET A 45 16.12 0.71 -20.14
N ASP A 46 15.75 -0.41 -20.77
CA ASP A 46 15.68 -0.57 -22.23
C ASP A 46 14.68 0.41 -22.88
N LEU A 47 13.48 0.54 -22.30
CA LEU A 47 12.45 1.46 -22.76
C LEU A 47 12.91 2.92 -22.69
N LEU A 48 13.73 3.26 -21.69
CA LEU A 48 14.28 4.59 -21.53
C LEU A 48 15.40 4.87 -22.54
N ARG A 49 16.28 3.88 -22.81
CA ARG A 49 17.30 4.02 -23.86
C ARG A 49 16.67 4.16 -25.26
N ALA A 50 15.49 3.58 -25.46
CA ALA A 50 14.72 3.73 -26.68
C ALA A 50 13.94 5.07 -26.74
N GLU A 51 13.96 5.89 -25.68
CA GLU A 51 13.32 7.21 -25.66
C GLU A 51 14.26 8.28 -26.25
N PRO A 52 13.96 8.86 -27.42
CA PRO A 52 14.89 9.76 -28.11
C PRO A 52 15.08 11.10 -27.39
N VAL A 53 14.09 11.57 -26.63
CA VAL A 53 14.09 12.96 -26.12
C VAL A 53 14.31 13.03 -24.62
N LEU A 54 13.65 12.18 -23.85
CA LEU A 54 13.54 12.33 -22.39
C LEU A 54 14.35 11.27 -21.62
N GLY A 55 15.06 11.71 -20.58
CA GLY A 55 15.61 10.83 -19.55
C GLY A 55 16.84 10.01 -19.93
N ASN A 56 17.43 10.21 -21.13
CA ASN A 56 18.66 9.51 -21.56
C ASN A 56 19.83 9.63 -20.55
N GLY A 57 19.91 10.74 -19.81
CA GLY A 57 20.91 10.93 -18.75
C GLY A 57 20.74 10.02 -17.52
N LEU A 58 19.65 9.27 -17.41
CA LEU A 58 19.41 8.34 -16.29
C LEU A 58 19.86 6.90 -16.60
N ALA A 59 20.19 6.58 -17.86
CA ALA A 59 20.42 5.20 -18.31
C ALA A 59 21.58 4.47 -17.60
N TRP A 60 22.44 5.20 -16.89
CA TRP A 60 23.52 4.66 -16.06
C TRP A 60 23.03 4.07 -14.73
N HIS A 61 21.80 4.36 -14.30
CA HIS A 61 21.16 3.78 -13.11
C HIS A 61 20.76 2.30 -13.28
N ALA A 62 20.94 1.74 -14.47
CA ALA A 62 20.49 0.39 -14.82
C ALA A 62 21.17 -0.68 -13.96
N TRP A 63 20.42 -1.73 -13.64
CA TRP A 63 20.87 -2.88 -12.86
C TRP A 63 20.81 -4.17 -13.69
N PRO A 64 21.58 -5.21 -13.32
CA PRO A 64 21.55 -6.49 -14.00
C PRO A 64 20.16 -7.17 -13.92
N VAL A 65 19.69 -7.72 -15.05
CA VAL A 65 18.35 -8.31 -15.18
C VAL A 65 18.22 -9.67 -14.49
N GLU A 66 19.34 -10.34 -14.22
CA GLU A 66 19.36 -11.58 -13.44
C GLU A 66 18.81 -11.39 -12.01
N HIS A 67 18.75 -10.16 -11.50
CA HIS A 67 18.16 -9.85 -10.20
C HIS A 67 16.62 -9.76 -10.21
N VAL A 68 15.97 -9.77 -11.38
CA VAL A 68 14.51 -9.65 -11.51
C VAL A 68 13.76 -10.69 -10.65
N PRO A 69 14.07 -11.99 -10.68
CA PRO A 69 13.35 -12.97 -9.87
C PRO A 69 13.50 -12.70 -8.37
N THR A 70 14.73 -12.42 -7.92
CA THR A 70 15.03 -12.11 -6.51
C THR A 70 14.29 -10.87 -6.06
N LEU A 71 14.27 -9.82 -6.87
CA LEU A 71 13.57 -8.58 -6.56
C LEU A 71 12.05 -8.80 -6.47
N LEU A 72 11.48 -9.56 -7.41
CA LEU A 72 10.06 -9.90 -7.39
C LEU A 72 9.67 -10.65 -6.11
N TYR A 73 10.46 -11.65 -5.70
CA TYR A 73 10.20 -12.41 -4.48
C TYR A 73 10.40 -11.56 -3.22
N ALA A 74 11.39 -10.66 -3.20
CA ALA A 74 11.57 -9.71 -2.11
C ALA A 74 10.36 -8.77 -1.96
N VAL A 75 9.88 -8.22 -3.08
CA VAL A 75 8.67 -7.39 -3.11
C VAL A 75 7.45 -8.18 -2.63
N ALA A 76 7.25 -9.40 -3.13
CA ALA A 76 6.15 -10.26 -2.71
C ALA A 76 6.20 -10.57 -1.20
N ALA A 77 7.38 -10.80 -0.63
CA ALA A 77 7.55 -11.03 0.80
C ALA A 77 7.19 -9.80 1.65
N VAL A 78 7.59 -8.60 1.20
CA VAL A 78 7.18 -7.33 1.84
C VAL A 78 5.67 -7.15 1.73
N GLN A 79 5.08 -7.41 0.56
CA GLN A 79 3.62 -7.34 0.36
C GLN A 79 2.87 -8.30 1.29
N VAL A 80 3.34 -9.55 1.47
CA VAL A 80 2.77 -10.52 2.43
C VAL A 80 2.84 -9.98 3.85
N THR A 81 3.98 -9.39 4.24
CA THR A 81 4.18 -8.81 5.58
C THR A 81 3.19 -7.68 5.83
N VAL A 82 3.06 -6.74 4.89
CA VAL A 82 2.13 -5.61 4.97
C VAL A 82 0.68 -6.09 4.95
N ALA A 83 0.32 -7.04 4.08
CA ALA A 83 -1.03 -7.60 4.02
C ALA A 83 -1.41 -8.29 5.33
N SER A 84 -0.48 -9.02 5.95
CA SER A 84 -0.67 -9.67 7.25
C SER A 84 -0.91 -8.64 8.36
N ALA A 85 -0.16 -7.52 8.36
CA ALA A 85 -0.39 -6.43 9.30
C ALA A 85 -1.76 -5.76 9.11
N LEU A 86 -2.20 -5.56 7.86
CA LEU A 86 -3.53 -5.03 7.54
C LEU A 86 -4.64 -5.97 8.01
N TRP A 87 -4.49 -7.28 7.78
CA TRP A 87 -5.43 -8.29 8.30
C TRP A 87 -5.48 -8.31 9.82
N LEU A 88 -4.33 -8.24 10.50
CA LEU A 88 -4.28 -8.18 11.96
C LEU A 88 -5.02 -6.93 12.48
N ALA A 89 -4.78 -5.77 11.87
CA ALA A 89 -5.47 -4.54 12.23
C ALA A 89 -6.99 -4.64 11.98
N ALA A 90 -7.40 -5.21 10.85
CA ALA A 90 -8.80 -5.51 10.55
C ALA A 90 -9.44 -6.40 11.63
N LEU A 91 -8.79 -7.50 12.02
CA LEU A 91 -9.27 -8.37 13.09
C LEU A 91 -9.40 -7.65 14.44
N LEU A 92 -8.49 -6.72 14.76
CA LEU A 92 -8.61 -5.90 15.97
C LEU A 92 -9.78 -4.93 15.89
N PHE A 93 -10.06 -4.34 14.72
CA PHE A 93 -11.27 -3.53 14.51
C PHE A 93 -12.55 -4.35 14.60
N ALA A 94 -12.58 -5.58 14.08
CA ALA A 94 -13.71 -6.49 14.24
C ALA A 94 -14.00 -6.77 15.73
N ARG A 95 -12.96 -7.08 16.51
CA ARG A 95 -13.09 -7.28 17.97
C ARG A 95 -13.59 -6.03 18.69
N ALA A 96 -13.07 -4.86 18.34
CA ALA A 96 -13.52 -3.58 18.90
C ALA A 96 -14.99 -3.27 18.54
N GLY A 97 -15.41 -3.59 17.31
CA GLY A 97 -16.79 -3.45 16.86
C GLY A 97 -17.76 -4.36 17.61
N TRP A 98 -17.35 -5.61 17.84
CA TRP A 98 -18.13 -6.58 18.62
C TRP A 98 -18.28 -6.15 20.09
N SER A 99 -17.17 -5.75 20.73
CA SER A 99 -17.19 -5.43 22.16
C SER A 99 -17.76 -4.05 22.49
N GLY A 100 -17.64 -3.08 21.57
CA GLY A 100 -17.94 -1.67 21.82
C GLY A 100 -17.00 -0.98 22.82
N LYS A 101 -15.92 -1.64 23.26
CA LYS A 101 -15.01 -1.11 24.29
C LYS A 101 -13.99 -0.13 23.69
N GLN A 102 -13.95 1.08 24.25
CA GLN A 102 -13.03 2.15 23.82
C GLN A 102 -11.55 1.72 23.87
N ARG A 103 -11.14 0.93 24.87
CA ARG A 103 -9.76 0.41 24.96
C ARG A 103 -9.37 -0.42 23.74
N GLN A 104 -10.25 -1.29 23.27
CA GLN A 104 -9.98 -2.13 22.10
C GLN A 104 -9.96 -1.31 20.81
N LEU A 105 -10.81 -0.29 20.70
CA LEU A 105 -10.77 0.63 19.57
C LEU A 105 -9.44 1.39 19.50
N ARG A 106 -8.90 1.85 20.63
CA ARG A 106 -7.57 2.50 20.66
C ARG A 106 -6.46 1.55 20.21
N GLN A 107 -6.47 0.30 20.68
CA GLN A 107 -5.50 -0.71 20.26
C GLN A 107 -5.61 -1.01 18.75
N ALA A 108 -6.82 -1.15 18.22
CA ALA A 108 -7.06 -1.36 16.80
C ALA A 108 -6.56 -0.18 15.96
N ARG A 109 -6.75 1.06 16.43
CA ARG A 109 -6.22 2.28 15.77
C ARG A 109 -4.69 2.27 15.72
N SER A 110 -4.01 1.96 16.82
CA SER A 110 -2.55 1.86 16.82
C SER A 110 -2.04 0.82 15.83
N ALA A 111 -2.66 -0.37 15.79
CA ALA A 111 -2.32 -1.41 14.82
C ALA A 111 -2.60 -0.97 13.38
N GLY A 112 -3.75 -0.32 13.14
CA GLY A 112 -4.13 0.20 11.83
C GLY A 112 -3.17 1.27 11.31
N VAL A 113 -2.72 2.20 12.17
CA VAL A 113 -1.70 3.19 11.81
C VAL A 113 -0.41 2.50 11.41
N LEU A 114 0.10 1.55 12.21
CA LEU A 114 1.33 0.83 11.89
C LEU A 114 1.23 0.08 10.56
N ALA A 115 0.13 -0.65 10.34
CA ALA A 115 -0.10 -1.40 9.10
C ALA A 115 -0.18 -0.48 7.88
N LEU A 116 -0.91 0.64 7.99
CA LEU A 116 -1.04 1.62 6.90
C LEU A 116 0.25 2.41 6.66
N SER A 117 1.08 2.64 7.68
CA SER A 117 2.42 3.20 7.50
C SER A 117 3.32 2.26 6.70
N GLY A 118 3.26 0.94 6.97
CA GLY A 118 3.95 -0.06 6.15
C GLY A 118 3.43 -0.11 4.71
N PHE A 119 2.11 0.00 4.53
CA PHE A 119 1.49 0.10 3.21
C PHE A 119 1.95 1.36 2.46
N LEU A 120 1.94 2.53 3.10
CA LEU A 120 2.43 3.78 2.53
C LEU A 120 3.92 3.67 2.15
N LEU A 121 4.75 3.10 3.03
CA LEU A 121 6.19 2.92 2.79
C LEU A 121 6.46 2.07 1.55
N LEU A 122 5.68 0.99 1.35
CA LEU A 122 5.79 0.15 0.16
C LEU A 122 5.61 0.96 -1.13
N TRP A 123 4.56 1.79 -1.22
CA TRP A 123 4.27 2.57 -2.42
C TRP A 123 5.22 3.75 -2.60
N LEU A 124 5.68 4.38 -1.51
CA LEU A 124 6.75 5.38 -1.56
C LEU A 124 8.05 4.77 -2.10
N TRP A 125 8.40 3.57 -1.65
CA TRP A 125 9.58 2.87 -2.16
C TRP A 125 9.47 2.59 -3.67
N PHE A 126 8.30 2.15 -4.15
CA PHE A 126 8.08 2.04 -5.59
C PHE A 126 8.16 3.38 -6.31
N ALA A 127 7.58 4.46 -5.77
CA ALA A 127 7.65 5.79 -6.37
C ALA A 127 9.10 6.31 -6.46
N CYS A 128 9.93 6.06 -5.44
CA CYS A 128 11.37 6.32 -5.48
C CYS A 128 12.07 5.49 -6.55
N GLY A 129 11.72 4.21 -6.71
CA GLY A 129 12.18 3.36 -7.81
C GLY A 129 11.80 3.96 -9.17
N GLY A 130 10.58 4.48 -9.32
CA GLY A 130 10.14 5.21 -10.51
C GLY A 130 11.03 6.37 -10.85
N LEU A 131 11.40 7.18 -9.86
CA LEU A 131 12.30 8.32 -10.06
C LEU A 131 13.73 7.88 -10.40
N TRP A 132 14.26 6.85 -9.72
CA TRP A 132 15.60 6.31 -9.98
C TRP A 132 15.73 5.72 -11.39
N PHE A 133 14.86 4.78 -11.75
CA PHE A 133 14.91 4.10 -13.05
C PHE A 133 14.26 4.91 -14.19
N GLY A 134 13.67 6.07 -13.90
CA GLY A 134 13.01 6.90 -14.91
C GLY A 134 11.78 6.23 -15.56
N TYR A 135 11.26 5.13 -14.99
CA TYR A 135 10.19 4.38 -15.66
C TYR A 135 8.88 5.16 -15.74
N TRP A 136 8.70 6.24 -14.98
CA TRP A 136 7.52 7.12 -15.09
C TRP A 136 7.35 7.71 -16.50
N ILE A 137 8.40 7.74 -17.32
CA ILE A 137 8.37 8.22 -18.70
C ILE A 137 7.72 7.19 -19.64
N LYS A 138 8.02 5.89 -19.49
CA LYS A 138 7.59 4.83 -20.43
C LYS A 138 6.69 3.75 -19.83
N GLN A 139 6.53 3.72 -18.51
CA GLN A 139 5.68 2.82 -17.75
C GLN A 139 4.71 3.63 -16.86
N GLY A 140 4.08 4.66 -17.45
CA GLY A 140 3.23 5.62 -16.73
C GLY A 140 2.05 4.98 -15.99
N ALA A 141 1.45 3.92 -16.55
CA ALA A 141 0.37 3.19 -15.88
C ALA A 141 0.82 2.46 -14.60
N VAL A 142 2.08 2.01 -14.54
CA VAL A 142 2.64 1.41 -13.32
C VAL A 142 2.87 2.51 -12.28
N GLN A 143 3.47 3.63 -12.68
CA GLN A 143 3.68 4.77 -11.79
C GLN A 143 2.36 5.34 -11.23
N SER A 144 1.30 5.40 -12.05
CA SER A 144 0.02 5.94 -11.62
C SER A 144 -0.60 5.10 -10.50
N VAL A 145 -0.53 3.77 -10.57
CA VAL A 145 -0.96 2.89 -9.48
C VAL A 145 -0.23 3.22 -8.18
N HIS A 146 1.10 3.42 -8.23
CA HIS A 146 1.88 3.75 -7.03
C HIS A 146 1.43 5.08 -6.40
N LEU A 147 1.27 6.12 -7.22
CA LEU A 147 0.81 7.44 -6.76
C LEU A 147 -0.61 7.38 -6.21
N THR A 148 -1.53 6.67 -6.88
CA THR A 148 -2.89 6.47 -6.40
C THR A 148 -2.91 5.73 -5.06
N MET A 149 -2.09 4.70 -4.89
CA MET A 149 -2.00 3.97 -3.63
C MET A 149 -1.40 4.80 -2.50
N ILE A 150 -0.46 5.73 -2.79
CA ILE A 150 0.02 6.72 -1.80
C ILE A 150 -1.13 7.60 -1.33
N LEU A 151 -1.95 8.14 -2.25
CA LEU A 151 -3.10 8.98 -1.89
C LEU A 151 -4.14 8.21 -1.05
N ILE A 152 -4.46 6.97 -1.45
CA ILE A 152 -5.36 6.10 -0.70
C ILE A 152 -4.79 5.79 0.69
N ALA A 153 -3.49 5.51 0.81
CA ALA A 153 -2.84 5.24 2.08
C ALA A 153 -2.88 6.46 3.02
N LEU A 154 -2.62 7.66 2.50
CA LEU A 154 -2.71 8.91 3.27
C LEU A 154 -4.15 9.17 3.74
N GLY A 155 -5.13 9.02 2.86
CA GLY A 155 -6.56 9.15 3.22
C GLY A 155 -6.97 8.12 4.27
N ALA A 156 -6.52 6.87 4.13
CA ALA A 156 -6.78 5.82 5.10
C ALA A 156 -6.12 6.09 6.45
N LEU A 157 -4.89 6.61 6.48
CA LEU A 157 -4.18 7.00 7.70
C LEU A 157 -4.92 8.10 8.44
N LEU A 158 -5.28 9.18 7.74
CA LEU A 158 -6.06 10.29 8.31
C LEU A 158 -7.39 9.79 8.88
N TYR A 159 -8.08 8.93 8.13
CA TYR A 159 -9.36 8.37 8.56
C TYR A 159 -9.21 7.47 9.80
N VAL A 160 -8.26 6.53 9.80
CA VAL A 160 -8.04 5.61 10.91
C VAL A 160 -7.55 6.33 12.16
N GLN A 161 -6.69 7.35 12.00
CA GLN A 161 -6.19 8.20 13.08
C GLN A 161 -7.25 9.18 13.60
N SER A 162 -8.29 9.52 12.84
CA SER A 162 -9.34 10.43 13.32
C SER A 162 -10.01 9.90 14.59
N ALA A 163 -10.31 10.80 15.53
CA ALA A 163 -11.12 10.48 16.70
C ALA A 163 -12.57 10.19 16.26
N PRO A 164 -13.31 9.30 16.96
CA PRO A 164 -14.75 9.20 16.78
C PRO A 164 -15.37 10.57 17.05
N VAL A 165 -16.24 11.05 16.16
CA VAL A 165 -16.98 12.31 16.40
C VAL A 165 -17.72 12.19 17.73
N ALA A 166 -17.34 13.04 18.68
CA ALA A 166 -18.02 13.15 19.96
C ALA A 166 -19.47 13.54 19.68
N GLU A 167 -20.43 12.77 20.20
CA GLU A 167 -21.79 13.28 20.29
C GLU A 167 -21.74 14.49 21.23
N ALA A 168 -22.09 15.66 20.71
CA ALA A 168 -22.31 16.83 21.54
C ALA A 168 -23.28 16.42 22.66
N PRO A 169 -23.03 16.78 23.93
CA PRO A 169 -23.95 16.46 25.00
C PRO A 169 -25.32 17.03 24.67
N LEU A 170 -26.31 16.15 24.53
CA LEU A 170 -27.72 16.48 24.29
C LEU A 170 -28.37 17.04 25.57
N HIS A 171 -27.84 18.11 26.18
CA HIS A 171 -28.53 18.91 27.21
C HIS A 171 -27.89 20.32 27.18
N SER A 172 -28.58 21.45 27.05
CA SER A 172 -29.78 21.86 27.80
C SER A 172 -30.57 22.97 27.06
N ALA A 173 -31.87 22.76 26.84
CA ALA A 173 -32.89 23.80 26.71
C ALA A 173 -34.17 23.30 27.37
#